data_AF-A0A5N5PQ43-F1
#
_entry.id   AF-A0A5N5PQ43-F1
#
_cell.length_a   1.000
_cell.length_b   1.000
_cell.length_c   1.000
_cell.angle_alpha   90.00
_cell.angle_beta   90.00
_cell.angle_gamma   90.00
#
_symmetry.space_group_name_H-M   'P 1'
#
loop_
_entity.id
_entity.type
_entity.pdbx_description
1 polymer ?
#
loop_
_entity_poly.entity_id
_entity_poly.type
_entity_poly.pdbx_seq_one_letter_code
_entity_poly.pdbx_strand_id
1 'polypeptide(L)'
;MPQASEPSAPQGESVAGELEKRMGQLRESGSQQPHMPASQTLSNFVFDQTEYVHSFLALTRKKGKNATKEQLPFVFDRCLLSYDTVMVFLKGEIKTSPDIIFTHAYFQFCLLALCRPFVEYSLDVGGVSPREICVEVLQTILDLTESYAKLFTLRQTPCFIPYFVFAAGLTRIAFGMDTRTARGLAPDLQGMGSSSEPNALSWESLPQPDVADETGEMYIGGMDDGPFSQPPSGPMTNDSNAPSWCPEDHGEITQAVRQLDAMSSGHSAASQACWVLRDFKPDPAHVH
;
A
#
# COMPACT_ATOMS: atom_id res chain seq x y z
N MET A 1 1.85 -15.81 95.95
CA MET A 1 1.47 -16.54 94.72
C MET A 1 0.77 -15.57 93.79
N PRO A 2 1.39 -15.15 92.68
CA PRO A 2 0.77 -14.28 91.69
C PRO A 2 0.34 -15.03 90.42
N GLN A 3 -0.75 -14.55 89.82
CA GLN A 3 -1.32 -14.96 88.54
C GLN A 3 -0.31 -14.78 87.40
N ALA A 4 -0.25 -15.77 86.49
CA ALA A 4 0.44 -15.65 85.21
C ALA A 4 -0.59 -15.80 84.09
N SER A 5 -0.62 -14.78 83.24
CA SER A 5 -1.54 -14.55 82.14
C SER A 5 -1.34 -15.51 80.96
N GLU A 6 -2.45 -15.91 80.32
CA GLU A 6 -2.47 -16.57 79.02
C GLU A 6 -2.02 -15.62 77.89
N PRO A 7 -1.19 -16.06 76.92
CA PRO A 7 -1.03 -15.38 75.66
C PRO A 7 -2.10 -15.84 74.65
N SER A 8 -3.00 -14.93 74.28
CA SER A 8 -4.00 -15.09 73.23
C SER A 8 -3.34 -15.25 71.84
N ALA A 9 -3.85 -16.20 71.06
CA ALA A 9 -3.46 -16.45 69.67
C ALA A 9 -3.78 -15.27 68.74
N PRO A 10 -2.96 -15.00 67.71
CA PRO A 10 -3.23 -13.94 66.75
C PRO A 10 -4.45 -14.29 65.89
N GLN A 11 -5.44 -13.40 65.92
CA GLN A 11 -6.64 -13.42 65.09
C GLN A 11 -6.24 -13.38 63.61
N GLY A 12 -6.76 -14.35 62.85
CA GLY A 12 -6.64 -14.38 61.40
C GLY A 12 -7.30 -13.14 60.81
N GLU A 13 -6.47 -12.22 60.31
CA GLU A 13 -6.90 -11.20 59.36
C GLU A 13 -7.55 -11.95 58.19
N SER A 14 -8.86 -11.75 58.03
CA SER A 14 -9.66 -12.39 57.01
C SER A 14 -9.06 -12.04 55.64
N VAL A 15 -8.65 -13.07 54.90
CA VAL A 15 -8.17 -12.98 53.51
C VAL A 15 -9.15 -12.18 52.64
N ALA A 16 -10.44 -12.17 52.99
CA ALA A 16 -11.45 -11.35 52.34
C ALA A 16 -11.25 -9.85 52.58
N GLY A 17 -10.84 -9.42 53.78
CA GLY A 17 -10.56 -8.01 54.08
C GLY A 17 -9.29 -7.51 53.39
N GLU A 18 -8.27 -8.36 53.28
CA GLU A 18 -7.05 -8.05 52.51
C GLU A 18 -7.33 -7.97 51.01
N LEU A 19 -8.20 -8.85 50.48
CA LEU A 19 -8.65 -8.84 49.09
C LEU A 19 -9.48 -7.59 48.78
N GLU A 20 -10.38 -7.21 49.68
CA GLU A 20 -11.25 -6.04 49.51
C GLU A 20 -10.45 -4.74 49.60
N LYS A 21 -9.42 -4.68 50.46
CA LYS A 21 -8.44 -3.61 50.51
C LYS A 21 -7.61 -3.52 49.23
N ARG A 22 -7.19 -4.66 48.65
CA ARG A 22 -6.50 -4.71 47.35
C ARG A 22 -7.41 -4.29 46.19
N MET A 23 -8.70 -4.66 46.21
CA MET A 23 -9.67 -4.21 45.21
C MET A 23 -9.96 -2.71 45.33
N GLY A 24 -10.00 -2.16 46.55
CA GLY A 24 -10.10 -0.72 46.79
C GLY A 24 -8.89 0.04 46.25
N GLN A 25 -7.69 -0.46 46.52
CA GLN A 25 -6.44 0.12 45.99
C GLN A 25 -6.34 0.02 44.46
N LEU A 26 -6.83 -1.05 43.84
CA LEU A 26 -6.91 -1.18 42.38
C LEU A 26 -7.96 -0.25 41.77
N ARG A 27 -9.06 0.03 42.48
CA ARG A 27 -10.11 0.97 42.06
C ARG A 27 -9.67 2.42 42.17
N GLU A 28 -8.89 2.77 43.19
CA GLU A 28 -8.24 4.09 43.30
C GLU A 28 -7.07 4.24 42.31
N SER A 29 -6.30 3.17 42.06
CA SER A 29 -5.30 3.13 40.98
C SER A 29 -5.93 3.20 39.58
N GLY A 30 -7.22 2.86 39.45
CA GLY A 30 -8.03 3.00 38.23
C GLY A 30 -8.52 4.42 37.94
N SER A 31 -8.14 5.41 38.75
CA SER A 31 -8.47 6.83 38.52
C SER A 31 -7.42 7.57 37.67
N GLN A 32 -6.38 6.88 37.21
CA GLN A 32 -5.52 7.35 36.12
C GLN A 32 -5.80 6.45 34.92
N GLN A 33 -6.60 6.96 33.98
CA GLN A 33 -6.68 6.39 32.63
C GLN A 33 -5.22 6.25 32.14
N PRO A 34 -4.71 5.05 31.82
CA PRO A 34 -3.36 4.91 31.33
C PRO A 34 -3.34 5.64 29.98
N HIS A 35 -2.66 6.78 29.94
CA HIS A 35 -2.35 7.45 28.69
C HIS A 35 -1.45 6.49 27.91
N MET A 36 -2.04 5.74 26.99
CA MET A 36 -1.31 4.80 26.15
C MET A 36 -0.20 5.59 25.42
N PRO A 37 1.07 5.18 25.49
CA PRO A 37 2.14 5.92 24.81
C PRO A 37 1.89 6.00 23.30
N ALA A 38 2.24 7.13 22.66
CA ALA A 38 2.09 7.29 21.20
C ALA A 38 2.72 6.17 20.38
N SER A 39 3.84 5.60 20.81
CA SER A 39 4.48 4.45 20.15
C SER A 39 3.61 3.20 20.18
N GLN A 40 2.88 2.95 21.28
CA GLN A 40 1.98 1.82 21.41
C GLN A 40 0.71 2.06 20.59
N THR A 41 0.15 3.28 20.63
CA THR A 41 -1.00 3.64 19.79
C THR A 41 -0.68 3.50 18.31
N LEU A 42 0.50 3.97 17.86
CA LEU A 42 0.96 3.81 16.49
C LEU A 42 1.15 2.33 16.12
N SER A 43 1.75 1.54 17.00
CA SER A 43 1.95 0.10 16.75
C SER A 43 0.61 -0.61 16.58
N ASN A 44 -0.35 -0.35 17.47
CA ASN A 44 -1.70 -0.92 17.40
C ASN A 44 -2.39 -0.50 16.09
N PHE A 45 -2.32 0.77 15.72
CA PHE A 45 -2.86 1.25 14.45
C PHE A 45 -2.24 0.50 13.26
N VAL A 46 -0.91 0.33 13.22
CA VAL A 46 -0.25 -0.41 12.13
C VAL A 46 -0.73 -1.86 12.08
N PHE A 47 -0.81 -2.55 13.22
CA PHE A 47 -1.30 -3.94 13.25
C PHE A 47 -2.75 -4.06 12.82
N ASP A 48 -3.65 -3.29 13.45
CA ASP A 48 -5.09 -3.33 13.19
C ASP A 48 -5.40 -2.98 11.73
N GLN A 49 -4.74 -1.94 11.21
CA GLN A 49 -4.91 -1.50 9.82
C GLN A 49 -4.38 -2.54 8.83
N THR A 50 -3.22 -3.17 9.11
CA THR A 50 -2.66 -4.25 8.28
C THR A 50 -3.60 -5.44 8.28
N GLU A 51 -4.01 -5.90 9.46
CA GLU A 51 -4.90 -7.06 9.60
C GLU A 51 -6.21 -6.84 8.87
N TYR A 52 -6.83 -5.67 9.04
CA TYR A 52 -8.10 -5.37 8.42
C TYR A 52 -8.01 -5.37 6.88
N VAL A 53 -7.06 -4.63 6.31
CA VAL A 53 -6.86 -4.53 4.86
C VAL A 53 -6.49 -5.90 4.28
N HIS A 54 -5.54 -6.61 4.88
CA HIS A 54 -5.08 -7.89 4.36
C HIS A 54 -6.10 -9.02 4.56
N SER A 55 -6.96 -8.96 5.57
CA SER A 55 -8.09 -9.87 5.71
C SER A 55 -9.09 -9.70 4.57
N PHE A 56 -9.41 -8.46 4.20
CA PHE A 56 -10.25 -8.17 3.05
C PHE A 56 -9.61 -8.60 1.72
N LEU A 57 -8.31 -8.36 1.55
CA LEU A 57 -7.58 -8.79 0.36
C LEU A 57 -7.48 -10.32 0.25
N ALA A 58 -7.29 -11.02 1.37
CA ALA A 58 -7.29 -12.47 1.43
C ALA A 58 -8.68 -13.03 1.07
N LEU A 59 -9.75 -12.42 1.58
CA LEU A 59 -11.12 -12.76 1.21
C LEU A 59 -11.37 -12.53 -0.28
N THR A 60 -10.90 -11.40 -0.83
CA THR A 60 -10.99 -11.06 -2.25
C THR A 60 -10.26 -12.07 -3.12
N ARG A 61 -9.07 -12.53 -2.70
CA ARG A 61 -8.34 -13.59 -3.41
C ARG A 61 -9.09 -14.92 -3.39
N LYS A 62 -9.76 -15.24 -2.28
CA LYS A 62 -10.49 -16.50 -2.11
C LYS A 62 -11.84 -16.53 -2.84
N LYS A 63 -12.60 -15.44 -2.79
CA LYS A 63 -13.96 -15.34 -3.36
C LYS A 63 -14.00 -14.71 -4.76
N GLY A 64 -12.93 -14.05 -5.17
CA GLY A 64 -12.85 -13.28 -6.41
C GLY A 64 -13.29 -11.82 -6.24
N LYS A 65 -12.69 -10.93 -7.04
CA LYS A 65 -12.93 -9.48 -7.04
C LYS A 65 -14.40 -9.11 -7.25
N ASN A 66 -15.09 -9.82 -8.16
CA ASN A 66 -16.51 -9.59 -8.44
C ASN A 66 -17.41 -9.80 -7.22
N ALA A 67 -17.06 -10.74 -6.34
CA ALA A 67 -17.85 -11.07 -5.15
C ALA A 67 -17.59 -10.12 -3.97
N THR A 68 -16.48 -9.38 -3.98
CA THR A 68 -16.09 -8.50 -2.86
C THR A 68 -16.10 -7.01 -3.22
N LYS A 69 -16.22 -6.64 -4.50
CA LYS A 69 -16.20 -5.25 -4.95
C LYS A 69 -17.23 -4.34 -4.26
N GLU A 70 -18.41 -4.87 -3.94
CA GLU A 70 -19.49 -4.12 -3.27
C GLU A 70 -19.16 -3.78 -1.81
N GLN A 71 -18.22 -4.51 -1.20
CA GLN A 71 -17.76 -4.25 0.17
C GLN A 71 -16.60 -3.24 0.22
N LEU A 72 -15.97 -2.94 -0.92
CA LEU A 72 -14.82 -2.03 -0.98
C LEU A 72 -15.11 -0.64 -0.38
N PRO A 73 -16.23 0.04 -0.69
CA PRO A 73 -16.51 1.36 -0.10
C PRO A 73 -16.59 1.31 1.43
N PHE A 74 -17.24 0.28 1.99
CA PHE A 74 -17.34 0.11 3.44
C PHE A 74 -15.97 -0.11 4.10
N VAL A 75 -15.11 -0.93 3.48
CA VAL A 75 -13.75 -1.18 3.97
C VAL A 75 -12.92 0.10 3.89
N PHE A 76 -13.08 0.87 2.82
CA PHE A 76 -12.40 2.16 2.63
C PHE A 76 -12.80 3.18 3.70
N ASP A 77 -14.10 3.36 3.95
CA ASP A 77 -14.60 4.27 4.99
C ASP A 77 -14.10 3.89 6.38
N ARG A 78 -14.04 2.58 6.67
CA ARG A 78 -13.49 2.08 7.93
C ARG A 78 -12.01 2.39 8.07
N CYS A 79 -11.26 2.33 6.97
CA CYS A 79 -9.85 2.71 6.94
C CYS A 79 -9.66 4.20 7.23
N LEU A 80 -10.47 5.08 6.62
CA LEU A 80 -10.45 6.51 6.88
C LEU A 80 -10.73 6.83 8.35
N LEU A 81 -11.76 6.21 8.93
CA LEU A 81 -12.11 6.40 10.33
C LEU A 81 -11.00 5.97 11.30
N SER A 82 -10.34 4.85 11.01
CA SER A 82 -9.19 4.36 11.78
C SER A 82 -8.03 5.37 11.75
N TYR A 83 -7.75 5.91 10.56
CA TYR A 83 -6.72 6.92 10.37
C TYR A 83 -7.04 8.24 11.08
N ASP A 84 -8.26 8.75 10.98
CA ASP A 84 -8.66 9.97 11.69
C ASP A 84 -8.49 9.81 13.21
N THR A 85 -8.85 8.64 13.73
CA THR A 85 -8.71 8.31 15.16
C THR A 85 -7.25 8.35 15.61
N VAL A 86 -6.34 7.69 14.89
CA VAL A 86 -4.90 7.70 15.25
C VAL A 86 -4.29 9.09 15.07
N MET A 87 -4.71 9.85 14.06
CA MET A 87 -4.17 11.18 13.79
C MET A 87 -4.59 12.21 14.84
N VAL A 88 -5.82 12.13 15.36
CA VAL A 88 -6.25 12.94 16.51
C VAL A 88 -5.38 12.65 17.73
N PHE A 89 -5.08 11.39 17.98
CA PHE A 89 -4.21 10.97 19.08
C PHE A 89 -2.77 11.52 18.91
N LEU A 90 -2.15 11.27 17.75
CA LEU A 90 -0.75 11.66 17.49
C LEU A 90 -0.54 13.18 17.44
N LYS A 91 -1.54 13.95 16.97
CA LYS A 91 -1.46 15.42 16.97
C LYS A 91 -1.54 16.03 18.37
N GLY A 92 -2.13 15.31 19.33
CA GLY A 92 -2.22 15.72 20.73
C GLY A 92 -0.85 15.89 21.41
N GLU A 93 0.22 15.26 20.88
CA GLU A 93 1.56 15.24 21.49
C GLU A 93 2.60 16.21 20.87
N ILE A 94 2.20 17.13 19.98
CA ILE A 94 2.98 18.18 19.26
C ILE A 94 4.53 18.02 19.20
N LYS A 95 4.99 17.54 18.04
CA LYS A 95 6.01 18.13 17.12
C LYS A 95 5.85 17.41 15.78
N THR A 96 6.26 18.00 14.67
CA THR A 96 6.42 17.28 13.39
C THR A 96 7.39 16.13 13.63
N SER A 97 6.86 14.96 13.94
CA SER A 97 7.61 13.76 14.27
C SER A 97 7.77 12.92 12.99
N PRO A 98 8.91 12.24 12.80
CA PRO A 98 9.03 11.14 11.83
C PRO A 98 7.86 10.16 11.91
N ASP A 99 7.29 9.94 13.10
CA ASP A 99 6.16 9.03 13.34
C ASP A 99 4.88 9.51 12.64
N ILE A 100 4.63 10.81 12.59
CA ILE A 100 3.45 11.38 11.93
C ILE A 100 3.58 11.17 10.42
N ILE A 101 4.73 11.49 9.84
CA ILE A 101 4.97 11.29 8.40
C ILE A 101 4.93 9.80 8.06
N PHE A 102 5.48 8.95 8.92
CA PHE A 102 5.39 7.49 8.77
C PHE A 102 3.92 7.03 8.78
N THR A 103 3.12 7.49 9.74
CA THR A 103 1.69 7.15 9.85
C THR A 103 0.94 7.53 8.59
N HIS A 104 1.19 8.74 8.07
CA HIS A 104 0.63 9.19 6.80
C HIS A 104 1.05 8.28 5.65
N ALA A 105 2.35 8.02 5.47
CA ALA A 105 2.86 7.22 4.36
C ALA A 105 2.35 5.77 4.41
N TYR A 106 2.28 5.18 5.61
CA TYR A 106 1.75 3.84 5.83
C TYR A 106 0.24 3.78 5.52
N PHE A 107 -0.55 4.75 5.98
CA PHE A 107 -1.96 4.80 5.67
C PHE A 107 -2.22 4.90 4.16
N GLN A 108 -1.47 5.77 3.47
CA GLN A 108 -1.52 5.87 2.02
C GLN A 108 -1.16 4.53 1.36
N PHE A 109 -0.12 3.84 1.82
CA PHE A 109 0.22 2.50 1.32
C PHE A 109 -0.93 1.49 1.53
N CYS A 110 -1.63 1.51 2.66
CA CYS A 110 -2.80 0.66 2.89
C CYS A 110 -3.92 0.94 1.87
N LEU A 111 -4.21 2.21 1.58
CA LEU A 111 -5.20 2.58 0.56
C LEU A 111 -4.78 2.12 -0.84
N LEU A 112 -3.49 2.27 -1.17
CA LEU A 112 -2.93 1.78 -2.43
C LEU A 112 -3.15 0.27 -2.56
N ALA A 113 -2.82 -0.50 -1.52
CA ALA A 113 -2.99 -1.95 -1.49
C ALA A 113 -4.47 -2.37 -1.58
N LEU A 114 -5.36 -1.63 -0.91
CA LEU A 114 -6.79 -1.89 -0.87
C LEU A 114 -7.47 -1.67 -2.22
N CYS A 115 -7.18 -0.54 -2.88
CA CYS A 115 -7.86 -0.12 -4.11
C CYS A 115 -7.28 -0.78 -5.36
N ARG A 116 -5.98 -1.10 -5.37
CA ARG A 116 -5.27 -1.63 -6.55
C ARG A 116 -5.93 -2.84 -7.24
N PRO A 117 -6.52 -3.82 -6.53
CA PRO A 117 -7.20 -4.95 -7.18
C PRO A 117 -8.44 -4.54 -7.99
N PHE A 118 -9.00 -3.36 -7.74
CA PHE A 118 -10.30 -2.91 -8.24
C PHE A 118 -10.21 -1.75 -9.25
N VAL A 119 -9.02 -1.41 -9.73
CA VAL A 119 -8.77 -0.24 -10.62
C VAL A 119 -9.52 -0.30 -11.96
N GLU A 120 -9.89 -1.49 -12.43
CA GLU A 120 -10.66 -1.69 -13.66
C GLU A 120 -12.18 -1.61 -13.44
N TYR A 121 -12.63 -1.57 -12.18
CA TYR A 121 -14.06 -1.53 -11.88
C TYR A 121 -14.57 -0.10 -11.82
N SER A 122 -15.72 0.12 -12.44
CA SER A 122 -16.52 1.35 -12.31
C SER A 122 -17.25 1.38 -10.96
N LEU A 123 -16.47 1.47 -9.87
CA LEU A 123 -16.98 1.62 -8.51
C LEU A 123 -16.86 3.06 -8.07
N ASP A 124 -17.81 3.50 -7.26
CA ASP A 124 -17.71 4.75 -6.51
C ASP A 124 -17.25 4.42 -5.08
N VAL A 125 -16.08 4.91 -4.71
CA VAL A 125 -15.48 4.78 -3.39
C VAL A 125 -15.26 6.19 -2.84
N GLY A 126 -16.23 6.69 -2.08
CA GLY A 126 -16.15 8.03 -1.49
C GLY A 126 -16.23 9.18 -2.50
N GLY A 127 -16.91 8.99 -3.63
CA GLY A 127 -17.08 9.97 -4.70
C GLY A 127 -16.06 9.86 -5.83
N VAL A 128 -15.14 8.89 -5.76
CA VAL A 128 -14.02 8.74 -6.70
C VAL A 128 -13.80 7.26 -7.07
N SER A 129 -13.22 7.02 -8.26
CA SER A 129 -12.92 5.65 -8.69
C SER A 129 -11.69 5.07 -7.98
N PRO A 130 -11.58 3.73 -7.80
CA PRO A 130 -10.39 3.10 -7.24
C PRO A 130 -9.10 3.45 -7.99
N ARG A 131 -9.18 3.67 -9.30
CA ARG A 131 -8.04 4.09 -10.13
C ARG A 131 -7.56 5.49 -9.76
N GLU A 132 -8.47 6.44 -9.64
CA GLU A 132 -8.14 7.82 -9.24
C GLU A 132 -7.54 7.84 -7.84
N ILE A 133 -8.13 7.09 -6.89
CA ILE A 133 -7.56 6.92 -5.54
C ILE A 133 -6.12 6.43 -5.64
N CYS A 134 -5.84 5.36 -6.39
CA CYS A 134 -4.48 4.84 -6.51
C CYS A 134 -3.48 5.87 -7.08
N VAL A 135 -3.90 6.71 -8.04
CA VAL A 135 -3.06 7.77 -8.62
C VAL A 135 -2.78 8.86 -7.59
N GLU A 136 -3.78 9.30 -6.84
CA GLU A 136 -3.61 10.32 -5.79
C GLU A 136 -2.73 9.80 -4.65
N VAL A 137 -3.00 8.58 -4.21
CA VAL A 137 -2.29 7.92 -3.11
C VAL A 137 -0.82 7.70 -3.46
N LEU A 138 -0.50 7.20 -4.66
CA LEU A 138 0.89 6.98 -5.05
C LEU A 138 1.67 8.30 -5.10
N GLN A 139 1.05 9.39 -5.55
CA GLN A 139 1.71 10.70 -5.60
C GLN A 139 1.93 11.23 -4.17
N THR A 140 0.93 11.08 -3.32
CA THR A 140 1.00 11.46 -1.91
C THR A 140 2.15 10.74 -1.18
N ILE A 141 2.37 9.45 -1.44
CA ILE A 141 3.52 8.70 -0.87
C ILE A 141 4.85 9.33 -1.29
N LEU A 142 5.00 9.70 -2.57
CA LEU A 142 6.23 10.30 -3.08
C LEU A 142 6.45 11.71 -2.50
N ASP A 143 5.40 12.50 -2.35
CA ASP A 143 5.47 13.86 -1.79
C ASP A 143 5.73 13.86 -0.28
N LEU A 144 5.14 12.90 0.46
CA LEU A 144 5.46 12.66 1.87
C LEU A 144 6.92 12.26 2.05
N THR A 145 7.43 11.40 1.16
CA THR A 145 8.84 10.97 1.20
C THR A 145 9.79 12.13 0.90
N GLU A 146 9.44 12.99 -0.06
CA GLU A 146 10.20 14.20 -0.35
C GLU A 146 10.18 15.16 0.84
N SER A 147 9.04 15.32 1.49
CA SER A 147 8.90 16.13 2.71
C SER A 147 9.71 15.55 3.86
N TYR A 148 9.72 14.23 4.03
CA TYR A 148 10.58 13.54 4.99
C TYR A 148 12.05 13.81 4.73
N ALA A 149 12.49 13.71 3.46
CA ALA A 149 13.87 13.96 3.07
C ALA A 149 14.36 15.36 3.48
N LYS A 150 13.50 16.38 3.30
CA LYS A 150 13.78 17.77 3.67
C LYS A 150 13.90 17.99 5.18
N LEU A 151 13.18 17.20 5.99
CA LEU A 151 13.13 17.38 7.44
C LEU A 151 14.13 16.50 8.20
N PHE A 152 14.36 15.26 7.75
CA PHE A 152 15.07 14.22 8.51
C PHE A 152 16.17 13.49 7.74
N THR A 153 16.37 13.83 6.46
CA THR A 153 17.23 13.10 5.50
C THR A 153 16.73 11.68 5.20
N LEU A 154 17.11 11.14 4.02
CA LEU A 154 16.73 9.77 3.63
C LEU A 154 17.72 8.69 4.10
N ARG A 155 18.80 9.05 4.80
CA ARG A 155 19.84 8.10 5.22
C ARG A 155 19.43 7.22 6.41
N GLN A 156 18.45 7.67 7.19
CA GLN A 156 17.91 6.95 8.35
C GLN A 156 16.38 6.90 8.27
N THR A 157 15.86 6.31 7.20
CA THR A 157 14.42 6.12 7.02
C THR A 157 13.94 4.85 7.76
N PRO A 158 12.72 4.84 8.32
CA PRO A 158 12.09 3.61 8.78
C PRO A 158 12.07 2.58 7.67
N CYS A 159 12.32 1.31 8.01
CA CYS A 159 12.53 0.24 7.03
C CYS A 159 11.37 0.03 6.05
N PHE A 160 10.15 0.47 6.40
CA PHE A 160 8.98 0.37 5.52
C PHE A 160 8.89 1.47 4.44
N ILE A 161 9.50 2.65 4.65
CA ILE A 161 9.40 3.77 3.69
C ILE A 161 9.91 3.37 2.29
N PRO A 162 11.07 2.69 2.13
CA PRO A 162 11.49 2.17 0.83
C PRO A 162 10.45 1.28 0.15
N TYR A 163 9.72 0.45 0.91
CA TYR A 163 8.69 -0.42 0.35
C TYR A 163 7.48 0.38 -0.15
N PHE A 164 7.08 1.44 0.56
CA PHE A 164 5.97 2.30 0.12
C PHE A 164 6.31 3.02 -1.18
N VAL A 165 7.51 3.60 -1.27
CA VAL A 165 8.01 4.26 -2.49
C VAL A 165 8.11 3.27 -3.64
N PHE A 166 8.59 2.06 -3.38
CA PHE A 166 8.64 1.00 -4.39
C PHE A 166 7.26 0.62 -4.90
N ALA A 167 6.28 0.44 -4.01
CA ALA A 167 4.90 0.13 -4.38
C ALA A 167 4.25 1.26 -5.20
N ALA A 168 4.51 2.52 -4.85
CA ALA A 168 4.07 3.68 -5.62
C ALA A 168 4.68 3.68 -7.04
N GLY A 169 5.99 3.46 -7.14
CA GLY A 169 6.71 3.35 -8.43
C GLY A 169 6.19 2.22 -9.32
N LEU A 170 5.97 1.02 -8.76
CA LEU A 170 5.40 -0.11 -9.49
C LEU A 170 3.98 0.17 -9.97
N THR A 171 3.14 0.78 -9.13
CA THR A 171 1.76 1.10 -9.50
C THR A 171 1.73 2.11 -10.64
N ARG A 172 2.65 3.09 -10.61
CA ARG A 172 2.79 4.05 -11.69
C ARG A 172 3.18 3.39 -13.02
N ILE A 173 4.13 2.46 -13.01
CA ILE A 173 4.52 1.71 -14.21
C ILE A 173 3.30 0.95 -14.77
N ALA A 174 2.55 0.26 -13.90
CA ALA A 174 1.37 -0.48 -14.32
C ALA A 174 0.34 0.42 -15.02
N PHE A 175 0.00 1.58 -14.45
CA PHE A 175 -0.94 2.50 -15.09
C PHE A 175 -0.40 3.16 -16.37
N GLY A 176 0.91 3.38 -16.44
CA GLY A 176 1.58 3.84 -17.66
C GLY A 176 1.52 2.81 -18.79
N MET A 177 1.44 1.52 -18.48
CA MET A 177 1.24 0.47 -19.48
C MET A 177 -0.20 0.45 -19.99
N ASP A 178 -1.19 0.50 -19.10
CA ASP A 178 -2.61 0.46 -19.48
C ASP A 178 -2.96 1.57 -20.50
N THR A 179 -2.43 2.77 -20.28
CA THR A 179 -2.64 3.92 -21.18
C THR A 179 -1.96 3.75 -22.55
N ARG A 180 -0.79 3.11 -22.61
CA ARG A 180 -0.09 2.82 -23.88
C ARG A 180 -0.79 1.71 -24.66
N THR A 181 -1.26 0.67 -23.98
CA THR A 181 -2.05 -0.41 -24.58
C THR A 181 -3.36 0.14 -25.15
N ALA A 182 -4.07 0.99 -24.39
CA ALA A 182 -5.29 1.65 -24.88
C ALA A 182 -5.03 2.56 -26.09
N ARG A 183 -3.88 3.25 -26.14
CA ARG A 183 -3.52 4.11 -27.27
C ARG A 183 -3.05 3.33 -28.51
N GLY A 184 -2.41 2.16 -28.32
CA GLY A 184 -1.97 1.28 -29.42
C GLY A 184 -3.09 0.47 -30.07
N LEU A 185 -4.23 0.32 -29.40
CA LEU A 185 -5.46 -0.31 -29.94
C LEU A 185 -6.39 0.69 -30.64
N ALA A 186 -6.12 1.99 -30.56
CA ALA A 186 -6.83 2.99 -31.35
C ALA A 186 -6.25 2.97 -32.79
N PRO A 187 -7.04 2.64 -33.83
CA PRO A 187 -6.56 2.71 -35.20
C PRO A 187 -6.22 4.17 -35.53
N ASP A 188 -4.99 4.33 -36.00
CA ASP A 188 -4.37 5.59 -36.41
C ASP A 188 -5.17 6.21 -37.57
N LEU A 189 -6.16 7.03 -37.22
CA LEU A 189 -6.88 7.91 -38.14
C LEU A 189 -6.52 9.36 -37.79
N GLN A 190 -5.24 9.70 -37.90
CA GLN A 190 -4.80 11.09 -38.03
C GLN A 190 -3.92 11.26 -39.27
N GLY A 191 -4.60 11.30 -40.40
CA GLY A 191 -4.11 11.87 -41.64
C GLY A 191 -5.23 12.71 -42.26
N MET A 192 -5.05 14.03 -42.20
CA MET A 192 -5.82 15.11 -42.84
C MET A 192 -6.99 15.69 -42.01
N GLY A 193 -6.79 16.97 -41.66
CA GLY A 193 -7.70 17.75 -40.85
C GLY A 193 -8.90 18.32 -41.62
N SER A 194 -9.89 18.74 -40.85
CA SER A 194 -10.52 20.06 -40.97
C SER A 194 -11.47 20.31 -39.80
N SER A 195 -11.48 21.57 -39.37
CA SER A 195 -12.44 22.23 -38.50
C SER A 195 -13.90 21.78 -38.69
N SER A 196 -14.62 21.53 -37.58
CA SER A 196 -15.85 22.26 -37.16
C SER A 196 -16.48 21.64 -35.90
N GLU A 197 -17.10 22.50 -35.10
CA GLU A 197 -17.71 22.34 -33.77
C GLU A 197 -18.86 21.30 -33.61
N PRO A 198 -19.28 21.00 -32.36
CA PRO A 198 -20.08 19.82 -32.02
C PRO A 198 -21.59 20.08 -32.04
N ASN A 199 -22.38 19.06 -32.40
CA ASN A 199 -23.80 19.05 -32.08
C ASN A 199 -24.33 17.64 -31.79
N ALA A 200 -25.42 17.64 -31.04
CA ALA A 200 -25.94 16.62 -30.13
C ALA A 200 -26.62 15.37 -30.75
N LEU A 201 -26.61 14.29 -29.95
CA LEU A 201 -27.58 13.18 -29.79
C LEU A 201 -27.99 12.31 -31.00
N SER A 202 -27.81 10.98 -30.87
CA SER A 202 -28.90 9.97 -31.02
C SER A 202 -28.34 8.56 -30.84
N TRP A 203 -28.89 7.81 -29.88
CA TRP A 203 -28.55 6.42 -29.58
C TRP A 203 -29.66 5.51 -30.10
N GLU A 204 -29.63 5.04 -31.34
CA GLU A 204 -30.52 3.94 -31.75
C GLU A 204 -29.85 3.03 -32.78
N SER A 205 -30.02 1.73 -32.56
CA SER A 205 -29.93 0.60 -33.51
C SER A 205 -28.66 -0.28 -33.49
N LEU A 206 -28.82 -1.40 -32.75
CA LEU A 206 -28.16 -2.71 -32.91
C LEU A 206 -28.32 -3.26 -34.36
N PRO A 207 -27.45 -4.18 -34.84
CA PRO A 207 -27.68 -5.62 -34.63
C PRO A 207 -26.43 -6.49 -34.42
N GLN A 208 -26.67 -7.62 -33.75
CA GLN A 208 -25.77 -8.78 -33.55
C GLN A 208 -25.30 -9.43 -34.86
N PRO A 209 -24.35 -10.37 -34.76
CA PRO A 209 -24.61 -11.68 -35.36
C PRO A 209 -24.33 -12.88 -34.44
N ASP A 210 -25.03 -13.95 -34.83
CA ASP A 210 -25.13 -15.30 -34.33
C ASP A 210 -23.94 -16.23 -34.66
N VAL A 211 -23.69 -17.17 -33.73
CA VAL A 211 -23.47 -18.64 -33.87
C VAL A 211 -22.20 -19.22 -34.56
N ALA A 212 -21.76 -20.36 -33.96
CA ALA A 212 -20.89 -21.47 -34.42
C ALA A 212 -19.45 -21.45 -33.86
N ASP A 213 -18.80 -22.53 -33.43
CA ASP A 213 -19.11 -23.96 -33.25
C ASP A 213 -17.94 -24.59 -32.42
N GLU A 214 -18.15 -25.80 -31.92
CA GLU A 214 -17.32 -26.59 -31.00
C GLU A 214 -16.04 -27.23 -31.59
N THR A 215 -15.30 -27.89 -30.69
CA THR A 215 -14.23 -28.92 -30.86
C THR A 215 -12.82 -28.37 -31.10
N GLY A 216 -11.75 -28.77 -30.40
CA GLY A 216 -11.45 -29.92 -29.54
C GLY A 216 -10.09 -30.47 -29.99
N GLU A 217 -9.07 -30.51 -29.12
CA GLU A 217 -8.06 -31.58 -29.03
C GLU A 217 -6.90 -31.22 -28.06
N MET A 218 -6.49 -32.24 -27.30
CA MET A 218 -5.42 -32.25 -26.30
C MET A 218 -4.10 -32.72 -26.93
N TYR A 219 -2.96 -32.22 -26.45
CA TYR A 219 -1.72 -33.01 -26.41
C TYR A 219 -0.93 -32.75 -25.12
N ILE A 220 -0.43 -33.85 -24.55
CA ILE A 220 0.41 -33.97 -23.34
C ILE A 220 1.87 -34.18 -23.74
N GLY A 221 2.79 -33.68 -22.91
CA GLY A 221 4.18 -34.15 -22.78
C GLY A 221 5.18 -32.99 -22.88
N GLY A 222 6.21 -32.85 -22.05
CA GLY A 222 6.77 -33.66 -20.98
C GLY A 222 7.88 -32.86 -20.28
N MET A 223 8.31 -33.35 -19.11
CA MET A 223 9.35 -32.80 -18.24
C MET A 223 10.75 -32.82 -18.89
N ASP A 224 11.61 -31.86 -18.56
CA ASP A 224 13.00 -32.16 -18.21
C ASP A 224 13.66 -31.05 -17.38
N ASP A 225 14.43 -31.47 -16.37
CA ASP A 225 15.22 -30.68 -15.43
C ASP A 225 16.65 -30.47 -15.94
N GLY A 226 17.28 -29.32 -15.65
CA GLY A 226 18.75 -29.23 -15.63
C GLY A 226 19.38 -27.84 -15.81
N PRO A 227 20.59 -27.59 -15.26
CA PRO A 227 20.89 -26.35 -14.53
C PRO A 227 22.06 -25.50 -15.10
N PHE A 228 22.32 -24.37 -14.42
CA PHE A 228 23.49 -23.46 -14.50
C PHE A 228 23.61 -22.53 -15.73
N SER A 229 23.78 -21.22 -15.47
CA SER A 229 25.06 -20.51 -15.71
C SER A 229 24.99 -19.01 -15.35
N GLN A 230 25.98 -18.55 -14.58
CA GLN A 230 26.31 -17.13 -14.38
C GLN A 230 26.73 -16.48 -15.72
N PRO A 231 26.50 -15.18 -15.95
CA PRO A 231 27.16 -14.48 -17.04
C PRO A 231 28.57 -13.95 -16.63
N PRO A 232 29.53 -13.94 -17.55
CA PRO A 232 30.93 -13.63 -17.29
C PRO A 232 31.22 -12.14 -17.23
N SER A 233 32.34 -11.81 -16.59
CA SER A 233 32.89 -10.45 -16.48
C SER A 233 33.85 -10.13 -17.64
N GLY A 234 33.56 -9.03 -18.36
CA GLY A 234 34.49 -8.18 -19.14
C GLY A 234 34.68 -8.50 -20.65
N PRO A 235 35.27 -7.59 -21.47
CA PRO A 235 35.67 -6.20 -21.23
C PRO A 235 35.05 -5.18 -22.22
N MET A 236 35.39 -3.90 -22.03
CA MET A 236 34.87 -2.72 -22.73
C MET A 236 35.15 -2.70 -24.25
N THR A 237 34.13 -2.35 -25.03
CA THR A 237 34.29 -1.70 -26.33
C THR A 237 33.33 -0.52 -26.43
N ASN A 238 33.92 0.60 -26.82
CA ASN A 238 33.35 1.93 -26.93
C ASN A 238 32.62 2.03 -28.27
N ASP A 239 31.28 2.11 -28.27
CA ASP A 239 30.54 2.52 -29.46
C ASP A 239 29.47 3.53 -29.08
N SER A 240 29.70 4.74 -29.60
CA SER A 240 28.85 5.90 -29.47
C SER A 240 27.65 5.73 -30.40
N ASN A 241 26.54 5.24 -29.87
CA ASN A 241 25.21 5.42 -30.45
C ASN A 241 24.16 5.22 -29.34
N ALA A 242 24.01 6.25 -28.52
CA ALA A 242 22.84 6.36 -27.66
C ALA A 242 21.64 6.71 -28.56
N PRO A 243 20.55 5.93 -28.59
CA PRO A 243 19.31 6.44 -29.14
C PRO A 243 18.88 7.61 -28.26
N SER A 244 18.44 8.70 -28.90
CA SER A 244 17.83 9.85 -28.24
C SER A 244 16.51 9.41 -27.62
N TRP A 245 16.48 9.17 -26.31
CA TRP A 245 15.24 8.94 -25.58
C TRP A 245 14.51 10.27 -25.47
N CYS A 246 13.38 10.39 -26.19
CA CYS A 246 12.47 11.53 -26.06
C CYS A 246 11.97 11.63 -24.61
N PRO A 247 12.11 12.80 -23.94
CA PRO A 247 11.63 12.98 -22.59
C PRO A 247 10.20 13.52 -22.64
N GLU A 248 9.21 12.64 -22.79
CA GLU A 248 7.82 13.04 -22.57
C GLU A 248 7.17 12.15 -21.49
N ASP A 249 6.88 12.79 -20.37
CA ASP A 249 6.08 12.32 -19.22
C ASP A 249 6.67 11.20 -18.33
N HIS A 250 7.93 11.36 -17.91
CA HIS A 250 8.63 10.43 -17.01
C HIS A 250 9.00 11.00 -15.63
N GLY A 251 8.51 12.19 -15.28
CA GLY A 251 8.95 12.93 -14.07
C GLY A 251 8.77 12.19 -12.74
N GLU A 252 7.74 11.34 -12.64
CA GLU A 252 7.31 10.76 -11.36
C GLU A 252 7.84 9.33 -11.11
N ILE A 253 8.04 8.47 -12.12
CA ILE A 253 8.83 7.22 -11.93
C ILE A 253 10.26 7.59 -11.53
N THR A 254 10.77 8.66 -12.16
CA THR A 254 12.08 9.24 -11.83
C THR A 254 12.12 9.75 -10.39
N GLN A 255 11.00 10.20 -9.80
CA GLN A 255 10.93 10.58 -8.39
C GLN A 255 11.13 9.37 -7.47
N ALA A 256 10.38 8.28 -7.68
CA ALA A 256 10.52 7.05 -6.90
C ALA A 256 11.96 6.49 -6.96
N VAL A 257 12.54 6.42 -8.17
CA VAL A 257 13.92 5.95 -8.38
C VAL A 257 14.92 6.84 -7.65
N ARG A 258 14.80 8.17 -7.75
CA ARG A 258 15.68 9.11 -7.05
C ARG A 258 15.59 8.97 -5.53
N GLN A 259 14.38 8.81 -4.99
CA GLN A 259 14.17 8.65 -3.56
C GLN A 259 14.76 7.33 -3.04
N LEU A 260 14.55 6.22 -3.75
CA LEU A 260 15.13 4.92 -3.41
C LEU A 260 16.66 4.91 -3.51
N ASP A 261 17.22 5.58 -4.53
CA ASP A 261 18.66 5.76 -4.67
C ASP A 261 19.25 6.52 -3.48
N ALA A 262 18.59 7.60 -3.03
CA ALA A 262 19.01 8.33 -1.83
C ALA A 262 18.98 7.48 -0.54
N MET A 263 18.00 6.57 -0.41
CA MET A 263 17.88 5.64 0.72
C MET A 263 18.88 4.47 0.64
N SER A 264 19.41 4.14 -0.55
CA SER A 264 20.27 2.97 -0.79
C SER A 264 21.54 2.97 0.06
N SER A 265 22.03 4.15 0.45
CA SER A 265 23.20 4.29 1.31
C SER A 265 22.99 3.78 2.73
N GLY A 266 21.73 3.67 3.18
CA GLY A 266 21.35 3.20 4.51
C GLY A 266 20.52 1.91 4.53
N HIS A 267 20.01 1.45 3.38
CA HIS A 267 19.08 0.32 3.31
C HIS A 267 19.28 -0.53 2.05
N SER A 268 19.73 -1.78 2.19
CA SER A 268 19.98 -2.69 1.05
C SER A 268 18.72 -2.96 0.23
N ALA A 269 17.55 -3.07 0.86
CA ALA A 269 16.29 -3.25 0.13
C ALA A 269 15.93 -2.03 -0.74
N ALA A 270 16.35 -0.81 -0.37
CA ALA A 270 16.13 0.37 -1.21
C ALA A 270 16.99 0.31 -2.48
N SER A 271 18.22 -0.19 -2.38
CA SER A 271 19.09 -0.46 -3.54
C SER A 271 18.46 -1.48 -4.48
N GLN A 272 17.96 -2.60 -3.95
CA GLN A 272 17.28 -3.63 -4.73
C GLN A 272 16.01 -3.09 -5.41
N ALA A 273 15.17 -2.38 -4.66
CA ALA A 273 13.95 -1.76 -5.19
C ALA A 273 14.27 -0.74 -6.30
N CYS A 274 15.31 0.07 -6.13
CA CYS A 274 15.78 1.02 -7.12
C CYS A 274 16.20 0.31 -8.41
N TRP A 275 16.97 -0.77 -8.30
CA TRP A 275 17.41 -1.57 -9.44
C TRP A 275 16.21 -2.17 -10.19
N VAL A 276 15.26 -2.77 -9.47
CA VAL A 276 14.05 -3.33 -10.07
C VAL A 276 13.27 -2.27 -10.83
N LEU A 277 13.06 -1.06 -10.27
CA LEU A 277 12.31 -0.02 -10.97
C LEU A 277 13.02 0.55 -12.21
N ARG A 278 14.36 0.60 -12.21
CA ARG A 278 15.14 1.07 -13.37
C ARG A 278 15.12 0.07 -14.53
N ASP A 279 15.25 -1.21 -14.19
CA ASP A 279 15.40 -2.27 -15.17
C ASP A 279 14.08 -2.99 -15.48
N PHE A 280 12.96 -2.53 -14.91
CA PHE A 280 11.64 -3.09 -15.18
C PHE A 280 11.30 -2.88 -16.67
N LYS A 281 11.45 -3.95 -17.44
CA LYS A 281 10.91 -4.07 -18.79
C LYS A 281 9.61 -4.84 -18.69
N PRO A 282 8.46 -4.22 -18.98
CA PRO A 282 7.22 -4.97 -19.02
C PRO A 282 7.30 -6.03 -20.11
N ASP A 283 6.99 -7.28 -19.75
CA ASP A 283 6.93 -8.38 -20.70
C ASP A 283 5.68 -8.19 -21.59
N PRO A 284 5.84 -8.02 -22.93
CA PRO A 284 4.70 -7.85 -23.82
C PRO A 284 3.82 -9.11 -23.92
N ALA A 285 4.23 -10.26 -23.38
CA ALA A 285 3.57 -11.55 -23.60
C ALA A 285 2.51 -11.97 -22.55
N HIS A 286 2.26 -11.17 -21.50
CA HIS A 286 1.28 -11.51 -20.44
C HIS A 286 0.18 -10.45 -20.25
N VAL A 287 -0.25 -9.85 -21.36
CA VAL A 287 -1.49 -9.06 -21.44
C VAL A 287 -2.51 -9.84 -22.28
N HIS A 288 -3.10 -10.88 -21.68
CA HIS A 288 -4.29 -11.56 -22.18
C HIS A 288 -5.13 -12.08 -21.02
#